data_AF-A0A7G7G2M5-F1
#
_entry.id   AF-A0A7G7G2M5-F1
#
_cell.length_a   1.000
_cell.length_b   1.000
_cell.length_c   1.000
_cell.angle_alpha   90.00
_cell.angle_beta   90.00
_cell.angle_gamma   90.00
#
_symmetry.space_group_name_H-M   'P 1'
#
loop_
_entity.id
_entity.type
_entity.pdbx_description
1 polymer ?
#
loop_
_entity_poly.entity_id
_entity_poly.type
_entity_poly.pdbx_seq_one_letter_code
_entity_poly.pdbx_strand_id
1 'polypeptide(L)' 'MLQAMLTAIGYDTPITGYFGDKTEKAVKNFQNENELKPDGKAGDSTITTLKSLQDEN' A
#
# COMPACT_ATOMS: atom_id res chain seq x y z
N MET A 1 -2.69 0.32 -9.97
CA MET A 1 -3.51 1.21 -9.12
C MET A 1 -3.23 0.86 -7.66
N LEU A 2 -2.94 1.83 -6.79
CA LEU A 2 -2.46 1.60 -5.40
C LEU A 2 -3.36 0.64 -4.60
N GLN A 3 -4.67 0.89 -4.58
CA GLN A 3 -5.62 0.07 -3.80
C GLN A 3 -5.60 -1.39 -4.27
N ALA A 4 -5.55 -1.63 -5.57
CA ALA A 4 -5.44 -2.97 -6.13
C ALA A 4 -4.12 -3.66 -5.75
N MET A 5 -3.02 -2.90 -5.65
CA MET A 5 -1.72 -3.44 -5.21
C MET A 5 -1.76 -3.87 -3.75
N LEU A 6 -2.33 -3.03 -2.88
CA LEU A 6 -2.53 -3.35 -1.47
C LEU A 6 -3.46 -4.55 -1.28
N THR A 7 -4.55 -4.64 -2.04
CA THR A 7 -5.44 -5.81 -2.01
C THR A 7 -4.74 -7.09 -2.48
N ALA A 8 -3.93 -7.02 -3.53
CA ALA A 8 -3.22 -8.18 -4.08
C ALA A 8 -2.26 -8.82 -3.08
N ILE A 9 -1.65 -8.01 -2.20
CA ILE A 9 -0.73 -8.47 -1.15
C ILE A 9 -1.44 -8.68 0.21
N GLY A 10 -2.77 -8.66 0.25
CA GLY A 10 -3.56 -9.08 1.41
C GLY A 10 -4.13 -7.98 2.30
N TYR A 11 -3.96 -6.70 1.99
CA TYR A 11 -4.59 -5.62 2.76
C TYR A 11 -6.04 -5.38 2.33
N ASP A 12 -6.96 -5.33 3.29
CA ASP A 12 -8.37 -4.95 3.05
C ASP A 12 -8.47 -3.47 2.66
N THR A 13 -8.43 -3.21 1.36
CA THR A 13 -8.44 -1.86 0.78
C THR A 13 -9.48 -1.77 -0.33
N PRO A 14 -10.57 -0.99 -0.15
CA PRO A 14 -11.58 -0.82 -1.18
C PRO A 14 -11.03 -0.13 -2.44
N ILE A 15 -11.22 -0.76 -3.60
CA ILE A 15 -10.78 -0.27 -4.91
C ILE A 15 -11.78 0.77 -5.44
N THR A 16 -11.79 1.95 -4.82
CA THR A 16 -12.75 3.04 -5.11
C THR A 16 -12.17 4.12 -6.01
N GLY A 17 -10.85 4.14 -6.21
CA GLY A 17 -10.11 5.26 -6.81
C GLY A 17 -9.96 6.47 -5.88
N TYR A 18 -10.68 6.50 -4.75
CA TYR A 18 -10.59 7.56 -3.75
C TYR A 18 -9.61 7.18 -2.64
N PHE A 19 -8.63 8.04 -2.38
CA PHE A 19 -7.71 7.88 -1.26
C PHE A 19 -8.35 8.42 0.02
N GLY A 20 -9.10 7.56 0.72
CA GLY A 20 -9.69 7.86 2.04
C GLY A 20 -9.04 7.09 3.18
N ASP A 21 -9.59 7.23 4.39
CA ASP A 21 -9.03 6.70 5.65
C ASP A 21 -8.68 5.21 5.59
N LYS A 22 -9.49 4.39 4.89
CA LYS A 22 -9.19 2.95 4.72
C LYS A 22 -7.93 2.72 3.88
N THR A 23 -7.75 3.48 2.82
CA THR A 23 -6.53 3.39 1.98
C THR A 23 -5.32 3.92 2.73
N GLU A 24 -5.46 5.04 3.44
CA GLU A 24 -4.37 5.58 4.26
C GLU A 24 -3.93 4.59 5.34
N LYS A 25 -4.89 3.97 6.04
CA LYS A 25 -4.60 2.95 7.05
C LYS A 25 -3.88 1.73 6.46
N ALA A 26 -4.34 1.24 5.31
CA ALA A 26 -3.66 0.15 4.60
C ALA A 26 -2.24 0.52 4.21
N VAL A 27 -2.02 1.75 3.70
CA VAL A 27 -0.68 2.26 3.38
C VAL A 27 0.19 2.34 4.64
N LYS A 28 -0.31 2.85 5.76
CA LYS A 28 0.46 2.91 7.02
C LYS A 28 0.85 1.53 7.53
N ASN A 29 -0.08 0.58 7.50
CA ASN A 29 0.19 -0.79 7.90
C ASN A 29 1.26 -1.42 7.00
N PHE A 30 1.10 -1.27 5.68
CA PHE A 30 2.09 -1.72 4.71
C PHE A 30 3.47 -1.13 4.97
N GLN A 31 3.54 0.19 5.16
CA GLN A 31 4.79 0.89 5.46
C GLN A 31 5.44 0.35 6.74
N ASN A 32 4.64 0.15 7.81
CA ASN A 32 5.14 -0.37 9.07
C ASN A 32 5.67 -1.81 8.96
N GLU A 33 4.98 -2.68 8.22
CA GLU A 33 5.39 -4.08 8.01
C GLU A 33 6.64 -4.22 7.12
N ASN A 34 6.91 -3.22 6.27
CA ASN A 34 8.06 -3.20 5.36
C ASN A 34 9.17 -2.22 5.81
N GLU A 35 9.19 -1.87 7.09
CA GLU A 35 10.21 -1.00 7.70
C GLU A 35 10.35 0.39 7.02
N LEU A 36 9.29 0.86 6.37
CA LEU A 36 9.19 2.21 5.81
C LEU A 36 8.61 3.17 6.85
N LYS A 37 8.80 4.48 6.62
CA LYS A 37 8.15 5.51 7.45
C LYS A 37 6.61 5.42 7.28
N PRO A 38 5.83 5.17 8.35
CA PRO A 38 4.38 4.97 8.28
C PRO A 38 3.61 6.30 8.23
N ASP A 39 3.88 7.13 7.22
CA ASP A 39 3.25 8.44 7.05
C ASP A 39 1.90 8.40 6.32
N GLY A 40 1.51 7.22 5.82
CA GLY A 40 0.25 6.99 5.11
C GLY A 40 0.25 7.53 3.68
N LYS A 41 1.41 7.94 3.15
CA LYS A 41 1.53 8.47 1.79
C LYS A 41 2.19 7.43 0.88
N ALA A 42 1.56 7.17 -0.26
CA ALA A 42 2.12 6.30 -1.29
C ALA A 42 3.16 7.04 -2.15
N GLY A 43 4.27 7.45 -1.54
CA GLY A 43 5.43 8.02 -2.24
C GLY A 43 6.30 6.96 -2.92
N ASP A 44 7.39 7.39 -3.57
CA ASP A 44 8.24 6.53 -4.39
C ASP A 44 8.74 5.27 -3.67
N SER A 45 9.17 5.38 -2.41
CA SER A 45 9.61 4.22 -1.61
C SER A 45 8.48 3.21 -1.41
N THR A 46 7.28 3.68 -1.06
CA THR A 46 6.10 2.81 -0.89
C THR A 46 5.71 2.13 -2.20
N ILE A 47 5.70 2.87 -3.31
CA ILE A 47 5.35 2.31 -4.63
C ILE A 47 6.40 1.31 -5.11
N THR A 48 7.69 1.58 -4.86
CA THR A 48 8.78 0.68 -5.24
C THR A 48 8.68 -0.64 -4.49
N THR A 49 8.52 -0.61 -3.17
CA THR A 49 8.37 -1.82 -2.37
C THR A 49 7.12 -2.61 -2.75
N LEU A 50 5.99 -1.92 -3.01
CA LEU A 50 4.76 -2.58 -3.47
C LEU A 50 4.99 -3.34 -4.78
N LYS A 51 5.71 -2.75 -5.73
CA LYS A 51 6.01 -3.40 -7.01
C LYS A 51 6.94 -4.60 -6.83
N SER A 52 8.00 -4.46 -6.03
CA SER A 52 8.91 -5.58 -5.74
C SER A 52 8.17 -6.79 -5.17
N LEU A 53 7.24 -6.58 -4.23
CA LEU A 53 6.43 -7.66 -3.66
C LEU A 53 5.42 -8.27 -4.65
N GLN A 54 5.01 -7.52 -5.67
CA GLN A 54 4.16 -8.05 -6.74
C GLN A 54 4.94 -8.86 -7.77
N ASP A 55 6.19 -8.48 -8.04
CA ASP A 55 7.07 -9.21 -8.96
C ASP A 55 7.60 -10.52 -8.34
N GLU A 56 7.55 -10.64 -7.01
CA GLU A 56 7.97 -11.83 -6.25
C GLU A 56 6.87 -12.90 -6.08
N ASN A 57 5.64 -12.66 -6.54
CA ASN A 57 4.50 -13.59 -6.48
C ASN A 57 4.04 -14.07 -7.87
#